data_AF-A0A1Q2CJZ4-F1
#
_entry.id   AF-A0A1Q2CJZ4-F1
#
_cell.length_a   1.000
_cell.length_b   1.000
_cell.length_c   1.000
_cell.angle_alpha   90.00
_cell.angle_beta   90.00
_cell.angle_gamma   90.00
#
_symmetry.space_group_name_H-M   'P 1'
#
loop_
_entity.id
_entity.type
_entity.pdbx_description
1 polymer ?
#
loop_
_entity_poly.entity_id
_entity_poly.type
_entity_poly.pdbx_seq_one_letter_code
_entity_poly.pdbx_strand_id
1 'polypeptide(L)'
;MQGVIETLQPGTPAAIKAAYNQLVTVVGAVSARYLRPPHAAHTKRLTMLQSRLTHSGRPVPGLTTHQAKGGEWDIVGVVLSDTERSSLGVGLSVTQDTHRKIYVATTRARYRTIEVMSAPPPPSKRAAGKTAKSTTAKHIAGLT
;
A
#
# COMPACT_ATOMS: atom_id res chain seq x y z
N MET A 1 -8.77 -17.57 15.91
CA MET A 1 -7.90 -16.52 15.34
C MET A 1 -6.46 -16.64 15.82
N GLN A 2 -6.21 -16.86 17.12
CA GLN A 2 -4.86 -17.00 17.69
C GLN A 2 -3.95 -17.99 16.91
N GLY A 3 -4.44 -19.20 16.62
CA GLY A 3 -3.66 -20.21 15.89
C GLY A 3 -3.22 -19.82 14.47
N VAL A 4 -3.95 -18.92 13.79
CA VAL A 4 -3.55 -18.43 12.44
C VAL A 4 -2.33 -17.53 12.54
N ILE A 5 -2.25 -16.70 13.59
CA ILE A 5 -1.12 -15.78 13.82
C ILE A 5 0.13 -16.57 14.19
N GLU A 6 0.00 -17.54 15.10
CA GLU A 6 1.08 -18.46 15.48
C GLU A 6 1.62 -19.22 14.26
N THR A 7 0.73 -19.68 13.38
CA THR A 7 1.11 -20.38 12.14
C THR A 7 1.85 -19.46 11.16
N LEU A 8 1.63 -18.14 11.18
CA LEU A 8 2.36 -17.18 10.33
C LEU A 8 3.75 -16.83 10.84
N GLN A 9 3.96 -16.91 12.15
CA GLN A 9 5.15 -16.44 12.85
C GLN A 9 6.49 -17.00 12.34
N PRO A 10 6.59 -18.25 11.83
CA PRO A 10 7.85 -18.78 11.30
C PRO A 10 8.40 -18.04 10.06
N GLY A 11 7.64 -17.15 9.43
CA GLY A 11 8.19 -16.33 8.33
C GLY A 11 8.35 -17.03 6.99
N THR A 12 7.85 -18.27 6.83
CA THR A 12 8.07 -19.07 5.62
C THR A 12 6.90 -19.03 4.62
N PRO A 13 7.13 -19.27 3.31
CA PRO A 13 6.06 -19.43 2.33
C PRO A 13 5.09 -20.58 2.63
N ALA A 14 5.58 -21.65 3.25
CA ALA A 14 4.76 -22.78 3.69
C ALA A 14 3.81 -22.35 4.82
N ALA A 15 4.30 -21.58 5.80
CA ALA A 15 3.50 -20.99 6.86
C ALA A 15 2.36 -20.11 6.32
N ILE A 16 2.59 -19.34 5.25
CA ILE A 16 1.54 -18.54 4.60
C ILE A 16 0.40 -19.44 4.07
N LYS A 17 0.75 -20.52 3.36
CA LYS A 17 -0.26 -21.45 2.80
C LYS A 17 -1.03 -22.16 3.91
N ALA A 18 -0.33 -22.62 4.95
CA ALA A 18 -0.94 -23.28 6.10
C ALA A 18 -1.90 -22.34 6.85
N ALA A 19 -1.48 -21.10 7.12
CA ALA A 19 -2.31 -20.08 7.75
C ALA A 19 -3.54 -19.72 6.91
N TYR A 20 -3.40 -19.67 5.57
CA TYR A 20 -4.55 -19.46 4.68
C TYR A 20 -5.55 -20.61 4.79
N ASN A 21 -5.11 -21.86 4.78
CA ASN A 21 -6.01 -23.00 4.93
C ASN A 21 -6.74 -22.99 6.28
N GLN A 22 -6.04 -22.68 7.38
CA GLN A 22 -6.69 -22.51 8.68
C GLN A 22 -7.72 -21.37 8.66
N LEU A 23 -7.42 -20.25 7.99
CA LEU A 23 -8.36 -19.15 7.84
C LEU A 23 -9.63 -19.59 7.08
N VAL A 24 -9.48 -20.40 6.02
CA VAL A 24 -10.62 -20.98 5.28
C VAL A 24 -11.48 -21.83 6.20
N THR A 25 -10.88 -22.69 7.02
CA THR A 25 -11.60 -23.53 7.99
C THR A 25 -12.36 -22.69 9.02
N VAL A 26 -11.70 -21.70 9.63
CA VAL A 26 -12.30 -20.84 10.67
C VAL A 26 -13.45 -20.00 10.09
N VAL A 27 -13.27 -19.43 8.91
CA VAL A 27 -14.32 -18.63 8.26
C VAL A 27 -15.48 -19.53 7.82
N GLY A 28 -15.19 -20.73 7.32
CA GLY A 28 -16.22 -21.70 6.93
C GLY A 28 -17.12 -22.15 8.09
N ALA A 29 -16.63 -22.11 9.33
CA ALA A 29 -17.43 -22.42 10.52
C ALA A 29 -18.49 -21.34 10.83
N VAL A 30 -18.30 -20.11 10.35
CA VAL A 30 -19.18 -18.96 10.66
C VAL A 30 -19.79 -18.32 9.42
N SER A 31 -19.49 -18.82 8.23
CA SER A 31 -19.95 -18.26 6.96
C SER A 31 -20.08 -19.32 5.88
N ALA A 32 -21.18 -19.29 5.14
CA ALA A 32 -21.37 -20.10 3.94
C ALA A 32 -20.53 -19.63 2.73
N ARG A 33 -19.75 -18.54 2.87
CA ARG A 33 -18.93 -18.02 1.77
C ARG A 33 -17.76 -18.95 1.47
N TYR A 34 -17.68 -19.39 0.22
CA TYR A 34 -16.53 -20.16 -0.27
C TYR A 34 -15.31 -19.26 -0.49
N LEU A 35 -14.24 -19.56 0.25
CA LEU A 35 -12.91 -18.99 -0.01
C LEU A 35 -12.15 -19.90 -0.98
N ARG A 36 -11.63 -19.31 -2.05
CA ARG A 36 -10.86 -20.04 -3.07
C ARG A 36 -9.59 -20.67 -2.47
N PRO A 37 -9.03 -21.72 -3.08
CA PRO A 37 -7.79 -22.33 -2.64
C PRO A 37 -6.61 -21.33 -2.56
N PRO A 38 -5.56 -21.64 -1.77
CA PRO A 38 -4.38 -20.81 -1.64
C PRO A 38 -3.75 -20.52 -3.01
N HIS A 39 -3.73 -19.25 -3.39
CA HIS A 39 -3.07 -18.76 -4.58
C HIS A 39 -2.29 -17.50 -4.23
N ALA A 40 -1.23 -17.18 -4.97
CA ALA A 40 -0.40 -15.99 -4.70
C ALA A 40 -1.24 -14.69 -4.65
N ALA A 41 -2.26 -14.60 -5.51
CA ALA A 41 -3.19 -13.48 -5.52
C ALA A 41 -4.04 -13.36 -4.24
N HIS A 42 -4.32 -14.47 -3.56
CA HIS A 42 -5.18 -14.51 -2.36
C HIS A 42 -4.38 -14.49 -1.05
N THR A 43 -3.08 -14.80 -1.11
CA THR A 43 -2.19 -14.88 0.06
C THR A 43 -1.36 -13.62 0.30
N LYS A 44 -1.35 -12.66 -0.64
CA LYS A 44 -0.58 -11.41 -0.55
C LYS A 44 -0.75 -10.68 0.79
N ARG A 45 -1.96 -10.62 1.34
CA ARG A 45 -2.23 -9.96 2.63
C ARG A 45 -1.57 -10.71 3.79
N LEU A 46 -1.58 -12.03 3.78
CA LEU A 46 -0.89 -12.85 4.78
C LEU A 46 0.62 -12.68 4.69
N THR A 47 1.17 -12.53 3.48
CA THR A 47 2.59 -12.16 3.30
C THR A 47 2.91 -10.82 3.95
N MET A 48 2.07 -9.81 3.74
CA MET A 48 2.25 -8.47 4.36
C MET A 48 2.09 -8.50 5.89
N LEU A 49 1.25 -9.38 6.42
CA LEU A 49 1.13 -9.58 7.87
C LEU A 49 2.35 -10.31 8.42
N GLN A 50 2.79 -11.38 7.76
CA GLN A 50 3.97 -12.13 8.15
C GLN A 50 5.21 -11.23 8.20
N SER A 51 5.42 -10.36 7.20
CA SER A 51 6.56 -9.43 7.21
C SER A 51 6.53 -8.44 8.39
N ARG A 52 5.34 -8.13 8.92
CA ARG A 52 5.20 -7.28 10.12
C ARG A 52 5.44 -8.06 11.41
N LEU A 53 5.00 -9.32 11.46
CA LEU A 53 5.18 -10.20 12.61
C LEU A 53 6.64 -10.63 12.80
N THR A 54 7.39 -10.80 11.71
CA THR A 54 8.80 -11.20 11.75
C THR A 54 9.77 -10.02 11.82
N HIS A 55 9.25 -8.78 11.84
CA HIS A 55 10.09 -7.60 11.98
C HIS A 55 10.63 -7.52 13.42
N SER A 56 11.96 -7.39 13.57
CA SER A 56 12.63 -7.39 14.88
C SER A 56 12.34 -6.15 15.71
N GLY A 57 11.88 -5.05 15.09
CA GLY A 57 11.47 -3.82 15.77
C GLY A 57 9.95 -3.73 15.97
N ARG A 58 9.52 -2.72 16.74
CA ARG A 58 8.10 -2.36 16.82
C ARG A 58 7.68 -1.74 15.47
N PRO A 59 6.76 -2.34 14.70
CA PRO A 59 6.34 -1.76 13.43
C PRO A 59 5.73 -0.37 13.67
N VAL A 60 6.20 0.63 12.93
CA VAL A 60 5.60 1.97 12.97
C VAL A 60 4.25 1.92 12.23
N PRO A 61 3.15 2.40 12.83
CA PRO A 61 1.86 2.40 12.18
C PRO A 61 1.87 3.37 11.00
N GLY A 62 1.41 2.89 9.83
CA GLY A 62 1.06 3.79 8.73
C GLY A 62 -0.30 4.42 9.05
N LEU A 63 -0.33 5.73 9.20
CA LEU A 63 -1.54 6.49 9.53
C LEU A 63 -1.95 7.35 8.34
N THR A 64 -3.26 7.46 8.14
CA THR A 64 -3.79 8.52 7.27
C THR A 64 -3.63 9.88 7.95
N THR A 65 -3.58 10.95 7.16
CA THR A 65 -3.52 12.32 7.67
C THR A 65 -4.66 12.64 8.65
N HIS A 66 -5.84 12.07 8.40
CA HIS A 66 -7.00 12.22 9.28
C HIS A 66 -6.78 11.55 10.64
N GLN A 67 -6.25 10.32 10.66
CA GLN A 67 -5.93 9.61 11.90
C GLN A 67 -4.77 10.25 12.66
N ALA A 68 -3.85 10.89 11.95
CA ALA A 68 -2.72 11.58 12.55
C ALA A 68 -3.11 12.91 13.23
N LYS A 69 -4.31 13.44 12.93
CA LYS A 69 -4.79 14.70 13.50
C LYS A 69 -4.85 14.62 15.03
N GLY A 70 -4.26 15.61 15.70
CA GLY A 70 -4.22 15.68 17.17
C GLY A 70 -3.15 14.80 17.83
N GLY A 71 -2.44 13.96 17.07
CA GLY A 71 -1.26 13.25 17.55
C GLY A 71 0.04 13.99 17.25
N GLU A 72 1.09 13.68 18.00
CA GLU A 72 2.46 14.10 17.76
C GLU A 72 3.42 12.93 17.97
N TRP A 73 4.51 12.90 17.20
CA TRP A 73 5.55 11.86 17.26
C TRP A 73 6.92 12.51 17.20
N ASP A 74 7.92 11.88 17.80
CA ASP A 74 9.30 12.39 17.78
C ASP A 74 9.83 12.56 16.34
N ILE A 75 9.56 11.56 15.49
CA ILE A 75 9.94 11.55 14.08
C ILE A 75 8.74 11.05 13.25
N VAL A 76 8.47 11.71 12.11
CA VAL A 76 7.43 11.30 11.16
C VAL A 76 8.04 11.06 9.78
N GLY A 77 7.73 9.89 9.20
CA GLY A 77 8.01 9.60 7.80
C GLY A 77 6.79 9.90 6.92
N VAL A 78 6.97 10.69 5.87
CA VAL A 78 5.92 10.98 4.87
C VAL A 78 6.30 10.39 3.52
N VAL A 79 5.34 9.78 2.81
CA VAL A 79 5.50 9.37 1.42
C VAL A 79 4.76 10.39 0.57
N LEU A 80 5.46 11.10 -0.30
CA LEU A 80 4.88 12.12 -1.18
C LEU A 80 4.90 11.64 -2.63
N SER A 81 3.81 11.91 -3.35
CA SER A 81 3.82 11.89 -4.81
C SER A 81 4.61 13.08 -5.37
N ASP A 82 4.96 13.03 -6.66
CA ASP A 82 5.75 14.10 -7.29
C ASP A 82 5.02 15.45 -7.30
N THR A 83 3.69 15.43 -7.42
CA THR A 83 2.85 16.63 -7.34
C THR A 83 2.84 17.21 -5.93
N GLU A 84 2.68 16.37 -4.90
CA GLU A 84 2.71 16.80 -3.50
C GLU A 84 4.09 17.34 -3.10
N ARG A 85 5.17 16.71 -3.59
CA ARG A 85 6.54 17.20 -3.40
C ARG A 85 6.75 18.57 -4.04
N SER A 86 6.26 18.75 -5.27
CA SER A 86 6.31 20.03 -5.97
C SER A 86 5.53 21.11 -5.22
N SER A 87 4.30 20.80 -4.79
CA SER A 87 3.47 21.69 -3.96
C SER A 87 4.17 22.09 -2.66
N LEU A 88 4.83 21.15 -1.99
CA LEU A 88 5.58 21.45 -0.76
C LEU A 88 6.77 22.39 -1.03
N GLY A 89 7.45 22.22 -2.17
CA GLY A 89 8.59 23.05 -2.57
C GLY A 89 8.24 24.49 -2.93
N VAL A 90 7.07 24.72 -3.56
CA VAL A 90 6.63 26.08 -3.95
C VAL A 90 5.86 26.80 -2.85
N GLY A 91 5.42 26.08 -1.82
CA GLY A 91 4.64 26.61 -0.72
C GLY A 91 3.19 26.12 -0.71
N LEU A 92 2.72 25.83 0.50
CA LEU A 92 1.37 25.32 0.72
C LEU A 92 0.36 26.47 0.86
N SER A 93 -0.89 26.20 0.48
CA SER A 93 -2.00 27.16 0.53
C SER A 93 -3.16 26.56 1.31
N VAL A 94 -3.72 27.32 2.25
CA VAL A 94 -4.81 26.85 3.11
C VAL A 94 -6.11 26.61 2.33
N THR A 95 -6.30 27.25 1.18
CA THR A 95 -7.50 27.08 0.35
C THR A 95 -7.52 25.73 -0.36
N GLN A 96 -6.35 25.09 -0.52
CA GLN A 96 -6.21 23.80 -1.20
C GLN A 96 -6.27 22.63 -0.20
N ASP A 97 -7.22 21.71 -0.41
CA ASP A 97 -7.42 20.58 0.50
C ASP A 97 -6.21 19.66 0.60
N THR A 98 -5.59 19.34 -0.54
CA THR A 98 -4.36 18.55 -0.59
C THR A 98 -3.23 19.23 0.19
N HIS A 99 -3.11 20.55 0.10
CA HIS A 99 -2.06 21.28 0.81
C HIS A 99 -2.27 21.24 2.33
N ARG A 100 -3.51 21.34 2.81
CA ARG A 100 -3.83 21.14 4.23
C ARG A 100 -3.45 19.73 4.72
N LYS A 101 -3.63 18.71 3.87
CA LYS A 101 -3.24 17.34 4.20
C LYS A 101 -1.71 17.18 4.26
N ILE A 102 -0.99 17.74 3.29
CA ILE A 102 0.49 17.75 3.31
C ILE A 102 0.96 18.45 4.58
N TYR A 103 0.43 19.63 4.89
CA TYR A 103 0.76 20.39 6.09
C TYR A 103 0.54 19.57 7.38
N VAL A 104 -0.62 18.94 7.53
CA VAL A 104 -0.89 18.11 8.72
C VAL A 104 0.14 16.98 8.80
N ALA A 105 0.38 16.26 7.71
CA ALA A 105 1.32 15.14 7.69
C ALA A 105 2.76 15.54 8.05
N THR A 106 3.23 16.70 7.56
CA THR A 106 4.61 17.16 7.79
C THR A 106 4.82 17.86 9.14
N THR A 107 3.74 18.28 9.81
CA THR A 107 3.78 18.99 11.11
C THR A 107 3.45 18.13 12.32
N ARG A 108 3.25 16.81 12.14
CA ARG A 108 3.04 15.90 13.26
C ARG A 108 4.35 15.53 14.00
N ALA A 109 5.52 15.90 13.47
CA ALA A 109 6.81 15.57 14.07
C ALA A 109 7.25 16.63 15.08
N ARG A 110 7.77 16.19 16.24
CA ARG A 110 8.35 17.05 17.28
C ARG A 110 9.77 17.48 16.94
N TYR A 111 10.56 16.56 16.38
CA TYR A 111 11.97 16.79 16.11
C TYR A 111 12.31 16.75 14.63
N ARG A 112 11.74 15.80 13.88
CA ARG A 112 12.13 15.62 12.48
C ARG A 112 11.04 15.00 11.60
N THR A 113 10.82 15.60 10.44
CA THR A 113 10.04 15.01 9.35
C THR A 113 11.01 14.53 8.27
N ILE A 114 10.84 13.28 7.83
CA ILE A 114 11.64 12.68 6.75
C ILE A 114 10.73 12.23 5.61
N GLU A 115 11.16 12.47 4.37
CA GLU A 115 10.52 11.84 3.22
C GLU A 115 10.98 10.39 3.12
N VAL A 116 10.03 9.47 3.01
CA VAL A 116 10.29 8.05 2.82
C VAL A 116 10.04 7.74 1.35
N MET A 117 11.11 7.41 0.64
CA MET A 117 11.00 6.95 -0.75
C MET A 117 10.43 5.53 -0.75
N SER A 118 9.23 5.38 -1.29
CA SER A 118 8.72 4.06 -1.66
C SER A 118 9.64 3.49 -2.74
N ALA A 119 10.25 2.32 -2.49
CA ALA A 119 10.90 1.57 -3.55
C ALA A 119 9.90 1.39 -4.72
N PRO A 120 10.34 1.48 -5.99
CA PRO A 120 9.45 1.30 -7.12
C PRO A 120 8.76 -0.07 -7.01
N PRO A 121 7.44 -0.14 -7.28
CA PRO A 121 6.74 -1.42 -7.23
C PRO A 121 7.44 -2.41 -8.17
N PRO A 122 7.59 -3.69 -7.77
CA PRO A 122 8.19 -4.69 -8.65
C PRO A 122 7.41 -4.71 -9.98
N PRO A 123 8.11 -4.80 -11.13
CA PRO A 123 7.49 -4.69 -12.44
C PRO A 123 6.32 -5.66 -12.55
N SER A 124 5.12 -5.12 -12.81
CA SER A 124 3.93 -5.95 -12.91
C SER A 124 4.10 -6.90 -14.11
N LYS A 125 4.03 -8.22 -13.89
CA LYS A 125 4.12 -9.24 -14.95
C LYS A 125 2.91 -9.23 -15.93
N ARG A 126 2.14 -8.15 -15.99
CA ARG A 126 0.81 -8.11 -16.62
C ARG A 126 0.72 -7.30 -17.92
N ALA A 127 1.83 -6.83 -18.47
CA ALA A 127 1.85 -6.06 -19.72
C ALA A 127 2.47 -6.78 -20.93
N ALA A 128 2.54 -8.12 -20.91
CA ALA A 128 2.90 -8.90 -22.11
C ALA A 128 1.64 -9.58 -22.67
N GLY A 129 0.82 -8.84 -23.40
CA GLY A 129 -0.37 -9.43 -24.00
C GLY A 129 -1.42 -8.45 -24.48
N LYS A 130 -1.06 -7.56 -25.41
CA LYS A 130 -1.95 -7.09 -26.48
C LYS A 130 -1.13 -6.30 -27.49
N THR A 131 -0.72 -6.99 -28.56
CA THR A 131 -0.36 -6.35 -29.82
C THR A 131 -1.54 -5.53 -30.30
N ALA A 132 -1.39 -4.21 -30.30
CA ALA A 132 -2.36 -3.30 -30.88
C ALA A 132 -2.36 -3.49 -32.41
N LYS A 133 -3.49 -3.96 -32.94
CA LYS A 133 -3.75 -3.96 -34.38
C LYS A 133 -3.85 -2.50 -34.83
N SER A 134 -2.90 -2.07 -35.66
CA SER A 134 -2.96 -0.79 -36.36
C SER A 134 -4.16 -0.78 -37.29
N THR A 135 -5.14 0.07 -37.02
CA THR A 135 -6.20 0.41 -37.96
C THR A 135 -6.02 1.87 -38.36
N THR A 136 -5.47 2.05 -39.56
CA THR A 136 -5.42 3.30 -40.30
C THR A 136 -6.80 3.96 -40.34
N ALA A 137 -6.92 5.17 -39.79
CA ALA A 137 -8.02 6.07 -40.07
C ALA A 137 -7.45 7.36 -40.67
N LYS A 138 -7.81 7.58 -41.93
CA LYS A 138 -7.56 8.79 -42.73
C LYS A 138 -8.08 10.03 -41.98
N HIS A 139 -7.31 11.11 -41.99
CA HIS A 139 -7.88 12.46 -42.09
C HIS A 139 -7.00 13.34 -42.97
N ILE A 140 -7.64 13.85 -44.03
CA ILE A 140 -7.17 14.86 -44.95
C ILE A 140 -7.46 16.22 -44.30
N ALA A 141 -6.48 17.12 -44.30
CA ALA A 141 -6.72 18.57 -44.26
C ALA A 141 -5.58 19.25 -45.02
N GLY A 142 -5.91 19.78 -46.20
CA GLY A 142 -5.01 20.63 -46.98
C GLY A 142 -4.98 22.04 -46.42
N LEU A 143 -3.86 22.72 -46.62
CA LEU A 143 -3.72 24.17 -46.49
C LEU A 143 -2.79 24.65 -47.61
N THR A 144 -3.38 25.42 -48.54
CA THR A 144 -2.75 26.60 -49.12
C THR A 144 -3.51 27.79 -48.56
#